data_AF-A0A7Y6ZQU9-F1
#
_entry.id   AF-A0A7Y6ZQU9-F1
#
_cell.length_a   1.000
_cell.length_b   1.000
_cell.length_c   1.000
_cell.angle_alpha   90.00
_cell.angle_beta   90.00
_cell.angle_gamma   90.00
#
_symmetry.space_group_name_H-M   'P 1'
#
loop_
_entity.id
_entity.type
_entity.pdbx_description
1 polymer ?
#
loop_
_entity_poly.entity_id
_entity_poly.type
_entity_poly.pdbx_seq_one_letter_code
_entity_poly.pdbx_strand_id
1 'polypeptide(L)'
;MKNGLRKVFTLCVGVVFFTSCIAKKHYVNQVIKKETIEELASKTVVVTVADNVDLKDFKKTYKKNFSDDKVFAKSYTDAISIALKNNRVFSSVQIGKVNNWDFLKENSTTDYIIDIPFFEINNRIETTRVVTGGPNNFGGMQTTSTEYCVVNVKVVLYDMKKKKRVLEFLSTGESSVFFFDFTKALQKAKERSITHIVNYLKSGKTEYDKY
;
A
#
# COMPACT_ATOMS: atom_id res chain seq x y z
N MET A 1 -31.58 35.96 -32.57
CA MET A 1 -30.25 35.32 -32.33
C MET A 1 -29.81 35.20 -30.86
N LYS A 2 -30.52 35.77 -29.86
CA LYS A 2 -30.11 35.69 -28.43
C LYS A 2 -30.45 34.37 -27.70
N ASN A 3 -31.35 33.55 -28.25
CA ASN A 3 -31.85 32.34 -27.57
C ASN A 3 -31.07 31.06 -27.88
N GLY A 4 -30.23 31.04 -28.92
CA GLY A 4 -29.38 29.88 -29.26
C GLY A 4 -28.15 29.79 -28.37
N LEU A 5 -27.50 30.93 -28.10
CA LEU A 5 -26.28 31.00 -27.29
C LEU A 5 -26.51 30.59 -25.82
N ARG A 6 -27.71 30.90 -25.29
CA ARG A 6 -28.10 30.56 -23.92
C ARG A 6 -28.28 29.05 -23.72
N LYS A 7 -28.81 28.33 -24.72
CA LYS A 7 -29.01 26.88 -24.65
C LYS A 7 -27.71 26.08 -24.77
N VAL A 8 -26.73 26.58 -25.52
CA VAL A 8 -25.39 25.97 -25.62
C VAL A 8 -24.63 26.12 -24.29
N PHE A 9 -24.77 27.25 -23.61
CA PHE A 9 -24.13 27.45 -22.30
C PHE A 9 -24.72 26.55 -21.21
N THR A 10 -26.03 26.29 -21.21
CA THR A 10 -26.67 25.36 -20.25
C THR A 10 -26.26 23.90 -20.51
N LEU A 11 -26.03 23.53 -21.78
CA LEU A 11 -25.56 22.19 -22.15
C LEU A 11 -24.10 21.97 -21.69
N CYS A 12 -23.22 22.96 -21.80
CA CYS A 12 -21.82 22.83 -21.36
C CYS A 12 -21.65 22.80 -19.83
N VAL A 13 -22.52 23.46 -19.06
CA VAL A 13 -22.46 23.44 -17.58
C VAL A 13 -23.02 22.13 -17.00
N GLY A 14 -23.93 21.45 -17.70
CA GLY A 14 -24.49 20.16 -17.28
C GLY A 14 -23.50 18.97 -17.37
N VAL A 15 -22.44 19.07 -18.17
CA VAL A 15 -21.45 17.98 -18.36
C VAL A 15 -20.37 17.95 -17.27
N VAL A 16 -20.24 19.00 -16.45
CA VAL A 16 -19.12 19.15 -15.51
C VAL A 16 -19.34 18.46 -14.15
N PHE A 17 -20.53 17.91 -13.88
CA PHE A 17 -20.85 17.33 -12.55
C PHE A 17 -20.78 15.80 -12.46
N PHE A 18 -20.29 15.10 -13.47
CA PHE A 18 -19.92 13.68 -13.33
C PHE A 18 -18.48 13.55 -12.86
N THR A 19 -18.15 14.12 -11.68
CA THR A 19 -16.98 13.64 -10.95
C THR A 19 -17.33 12.22 -10.51
N SER A 20 -16.76 11.22 -11.19
CA SER A 20 -16.88 9.84 -10.75
C SER A 20 -16.46 9.80 -9.29
N CYS A 21 -17.36 9.39 -8.40
CA CYS A 21 -17.00 9.10 -7.01
C CYS A 21 -16.06 7.90 -7.04
N ILE A 22 -14.75 8.15 -7.16
CA ILE A 22 -13.74 7.12 -6.98
C ILE A 22 -13.88 6.65 -5.53
N ALA A 23 -14.21 5.37 -5.37
CA ALA A 23 -14.42 4.79 -4.05
C ALA A 23 -13.15 4.96 -3.22
N LYS A 24 -13.28 5.49 -2.00
CA LYS A 24 -12.19 5.50 -1.03
C LYS A 24 -12.06 4.13 -0.40
N LYS A 25 -10.83 3.73 -0.09
CA LYS A 25 -10.52 2.49 0.61
C LYS A 25 -9.46 2.72 1.67
N HIS A 26 -9.63 2.06 2.82
CA HIS A 26 -8.60 2.02 3.86
C HIS A 26 -7.48 1.06 3.45
N TYR A 27 -6.30 1.61 3.20
CA TYR A 27 -5.09 0.84 2.88
C TYR A 27 -4.12 0.73 4.06
N VAL A 28 -4.39 1.46 5.14
CA VAL A 28 -3.78 1.22 6.44
C VAL A 28 -4.89 0.87 7.43
N ASN A 29 -4.77 -0.28 8.06
CA ASN A 29 -5.74 -0.80 9.01
C ASN A 29 -5.06 -1.45 10.21
N GLN A 30 -5.86 -1.97 11.15
CA GLN A 30 -5.37 -2.61 12.38
C GLN A 30 -4.34 -1.75 13.15
N VAL A 31 -4.59 -0.44 13.19
CA VAL A 31 -3.72 0.51 13.87
C VAL A 31 -3.80 0.31 15.38
N ILE A 32 -2.69 -0.07 15.98
CA ILE A 32 -2.50 -0.14 17.42
C ILE A 32 -1.50 0.97 17.79
N LYS A 33 -2.03 2.10 18.24
CA LYS A 33 -1.22 3.21 18.77
C LYS A 33 -1.11 3.05 20.28
N LYS A 34 0.07 2.70 20.77
CA LYS A 34 0.30 2.51 22.21
C LYS A 34 0.68 3.81 22.89
N GLU A 35 1.26 4.75 22.15
CA GLU A 35 1.68 6.05 22.66
C GLU A 35 1.65 7.16 21.61
N THR A 36 1.76 8.41 22.08
CA THR A 36 2.08 9.54 21.22
C THR A 36 3.49 9.38 20.65
N ILE A 37 3.57 9.43 19.33
CA ILE A 37 4.82 9.39 18.58
C ILE A 37 5.28 10.85 18.45
N GLU A 38 6.48 11.14 18.90
CA GLU A 38 7.11 12.46 18.75
C GLU A 38 7.38 12.75 17.26
N GLU A 39 7.80 13.98 16.95
CA GLU A 39 8.09 14.43 15.59
C GLU A 39 9.16 13.55 14.90
N LEU A 40 8.70 12.58 14.10
CA LEU A 40 9.54 11.57 13.44
C LEU A 40 10.63 12.18 12.55
N ALA A 41 10.35 13.35 11.95
CA ALA A 41 11.28 14.02 11.04
C ALA A 41 12.63 14.41 11.69
N SER A 42 12.67 14.55 13.01
CA SER A 42 13.90 14.83 13.77
C SER A 42 14.68 13.57 14.16
N LYS A 43 14.08 12.38 14.00
CA LYS A 43 14.52 11.13 14.63
C LYS A 43 15.24 10.24 13.62
N THR A 44 16.13 9.40 14.13
CA THR A 44 16.86 8.39 13.38
C THR A 44 16.13 7.05 13.42
N VAL A 45 16.21 6.29 12.33
CA VAL A 45 15.57 4.97 12.25
C VAL A 45 16.47 3.95 11.58
N VAL A 46 16.40 2.70 12.04
CA VAL A 46 16.87 1.53 11.29
C VAL A 46 15.67 0.69 10.87
N VAL A 47 15.66 0.25 9.60
CA VAL A 47 14.60 -0.63 9.08
C VAL A 47 15.12 -2.05 9.00
N THR A 48 14.36 -3.01 9.53
CA THR A 48 14.61 -4.44 9.35
C THR A 48 13.32 -5.13 8.95
N VAL A 49 13.46 -6.29 8.33
CA VAL A 49 12.35 -7.12 7.88
C VAL A 49 12.68 -8.58 8.17
N ALA A 50 11.65 -9.39 8.38
CA ALA A 50 11.79 -10.83 8.39
C ALA A 50 11.67 -11.41 6.97
N ASP A 51 12.29 -12.56 6.70
CA ASP A 51 12.08 -13.33 5.46
C ASP A 51 10.86 -14.26 5.54
N ASN A 52 9.82 -13.83 6.25
CA ASN A 52 8.57 -14.59 6.39
C ASN A 52 7.51 -14.08 5.41
N VAL A 53 7.39 -14.78 4.27
CA VAL A 53 6.43 -14.45 3.20
C VAL A 53 5.40 -15.57 3.06
N ASP A 54 4.16 -15.30 3.44
CA ASP A 54 3.04 -16.19 3.18
C ASP A 54 2.46 -15.94 1.79
N LEU A 55 2.63 -16.93 0.92
CA LEU A 55 2.09 -16.93 -0.43
C LEU A 55 0.80 -17.76 -0.49
N LYS A 56 -0.34 -17.09 -0.26
CA LYS A 56 -1.65 -17.71 -0.47
C LYS A 56 -1.91 -17.94 -1.95
N ASP A 57 -1.53 -16.95 -2.76
CA ASP A 57 -1.59 -16.98 -4.22
C ASP A 57 -0.26 -16.50 -4.83
N PHE A 58 -0.20 -16.30 -6.16
CA PHE A 58 0.97 -15.75 -6.86
C PHE A 58 2.27 -16.56 -6.77
N LYS A 59 2.26 -17.79 -6.24
CA LYS A 59 3.46 -18.65 -6.06
C LYS A 59 4.36 -18.74 -7.30
N LYS A 60 3.78 -18.96 -8.49
CA LYS A 60 4.54 -19.06 -9.75
C LYS A 60 5.19 -17.73 -10.14
N THR A 61 4.43 -16.65 -10.07
CA THR A 61 4.91 -15.29 -10.36
C THR A 61 6.00 -14.90 -9.37
N TYR A 62 5.80 -15.17 -8.08
CA TYR A 62 6.77 -14.88 -7.04
C TYR A 62 8.11 -15.58 -7.30
N LYS A 63 8.10 -16.91 -7.51
CA LYS A 63 9.31 -17.70 -7.82
C LYS A 63 10.02 -17.30 -9.10
N LYS A 64 9.31 -16.66 -10.05
CA LYS A 64 9.92 -16.11 -11.27
C LYS A 64 10.70 -14.82 -11.00
N ASN A 65 10.28 -14.04 -10.00
CA ASN A 65 10.84 -12.72 -9.72
C ASN A 65 11.85 -12.73 -8.56
N PHE A 66 11.77 -13.73 -7.66
CA PHE A 66 12.60 -13.84 -6.48
C PHE A 66 13.07 -15.29 -6.31
N SER A 67 14.37 -15.47 -6.05
CA SER A 67 14.94 -16.81 -5.82
C SER A 67 14.45 -17.43 -4.51
N ASP A 68 14.23 -16.59 -3.50
CA ASP A 68 13.80 -16.94 -2.16
C ASP A 68 13.20 -15.71 -1.44
N ASP A 69 12.65 -15.95 -0.25
CA ASP A 69 12.00 -14.93 0.56
C ASP A 69 12.95 -13.86 1.08
N LYS A 70 14.23 -14.22 1.30
CA LYS A 70 15.26 -13.28 1.72
C LYS A 70 15.58 -12.27 0.63
N VAL A 71 15.57 -12.67 -0.65
CA VAL A 71 15.74 -11.76 -1.79
C VAL A 71 14.55 -10.81 -1.90
N PHE A 72 13.31 -11.30 -1.75
CA PHE A 72 12.14 -10.43 -1.70
C PHE A 72 12.21 -9.44 -0.55
N ALA A 73 12.47 -9.93 0.66
CA ALA A 73 12.54 -9.16 1.89
C ALA A 73 13.65 -8.09 1.82
N LYS A 74 14.84 -8.44 1.33
CA LYS A 74 15.90 -7.47 1.06
C LYS A 74 15.44 -6.39 0.07
N SER A 75 14.82 -6.79 -1.05
CA SER A 75 14.31 -5.81 -2.03
C SER A 75 13.26 -4.88 -1.43
N TYR A 76 12.45 -5.37 -0.49
CA TYR A 76 11.46 -4.58 0.22
C TYR A 76 12.12 -3.61 1.19
N THR A 77 13.09 -4.08 1.99
CA THR A 77 13.86 -3.28 2.95
C THR A 77 14.58 -2.12 2.27
N ASP A 78 15.23 -2.39 1.14
CA ASP A 78 15.94 -1.38 0.36
C ASP A 78 14.94 -0.32 -0.14
N ALA A 79 13.82 -0.76 -0.74
CA ALA A 79 12.81 0.13 -1.31
C ALA A 79 12.11 1.00 -0.25
N ILE A 80 11.70 0.43 0.89
CA ILE A 80 11.06 1.21 1.97
C ILE A 80 12.05 2.20 2.58
N SER A 81 13.32 1.82 2.78
CA SER A 81 14.33 2.71 3.36
C SER A 81 14.60 3.91 2.46
N ILE A 82 14.70 3.67 1.14
CA ILE A 82 14.79 4.74 0.13
C ILE A 82 13.55 5.63 0.17
N ALA A 83 12.36 5.04 0.23
CA ALA A 83 11.11 5.80 0.26
C ALA A 83 10.98 6.68 1.52
N LEU A 84 11.35 6.16 2.70
CA LEU A 84 11.38 6.90 3.96
C LEU A 84 12.36 8.08 3.89
N LYS A 85 13.56 7.86 3.34
CA LYS A 85 14.58 8.89 3.16
C LYS A 85 14.13 9.98 2.20
N ASN A 86 13.66 9.59 1.01
CA ASN A 86 13.23 10.54 -0.04
C ASN A 86 12.04 11.39 0.42
N ASN A 87 11.17 10.82 1.25
CA ASN A 87 10.02 11.53 1.79
C ASN A 87 10.30 12.24 3.12
N ARG A 88 11.55 12.24 3.61
CA ARG A 88 11.96 12.90 4.87
C ARG A 88 11.07 12.52 6.05
N VAL A 89 10.73 11.24 6.16
CA VAL A 89 9.94 10.72 7.30
C VAL A 89 10.77 10.76 8.58
N PHE A 90 12.08 10.53 8.44
CA PHE A 90 13.09 10.52 9.49
C PHE A 90 14.29 11.36 9.07
N SER A 91 15.07 11.85 10.03
CA SER A 91 16.29 12.63 9.77
C SER A 91 17.40 11.76 9.19
N SER A 92 17.47 10.50 9.60
CA SER A 92 18.39 9.49 9.07
C SER A 92 17.71 8.12 9.02
N VAL A 93 17.94 7.39 7.92
CA VAL A 93 17.38 6.06 7.67
C VAL A 93 18.53 5.10 7.38
N GLN A 94 18.69 4.09 8.21
CA GLN A 94 19.66 3.02 8.05
C GLN A 94 18.97 1.72 7.61
N ILE A 95 19.66 0.95 6.77
CA ILE A 95 19.19 -0.36 6.31
C ILE A 95 19.77 -1.42 7.24
N GLY A 96 18.91 -2.07 8.01
CA GLY A 96 19.25 -3.26 8.79
C GLY A 96 19.33 -4.51 7.91
N LYS A 97 19.99 -5.56 8.40
CA LYS A 97 19.96 -6.87 7.75
C LYS A 97 18.55 -7.48 7.83
N VAL A 98 18.25 -8.42 6.94
CA VAL A 98 17.06 -9.29 7.05
C VAL A 98 17.21 -10.16 8.31
N ASN A 99 16.11 -10.37 9.04
CA ASN A 99 16.04 -11.11 10.30
C ASN A 99 16.95 -10.54 11.41
N ASN A 100 17.09 -9.21 11.49
CA ASN A 100 18.04 -8.58 12.40
C ASN A 100 17.39 -7.97 13.64
N TRP A 101 16.12 -8.28 13.90
CA TRP A 101 15.32 -7.67 14.97
C TRP A 101 15.99 -7.79 16.35
N ASP A 102 16.34 -9.01 16.78
CA ASP A 102 16.88 -9.23 18.14
C ASP A 102 18.21 -8.49 18.34
N PHE A 103 19.10 -8.58 17.35
CA PHE A 103 20.37 -7.85 17.37
C PHE A 103 20.16 -6.34 17.45
N LEU A 104 19.26 -5.75 16.63
CA LEU A 104 19.01 -4.31 16.62
C LEU A 104 18.37 -3.83 17.92
N LYS A 105 17.46 -4.60 18.49
CA LYS A 105 16.77 -4.26 19.75
C LYS A 105 17.75 -4.07 20.91
N GLU A 106 18.83 -4.82 20.91
CA GLU A 106 19.89 -4.80 21.92
C GLU A 106 21.00 -3.80 21.60
N ASN A 107 21.41 -3.68 20.32
CA ASN A 107 22.66 -3.02 19.93
C ASN A 107 22.47 -1.72 19.13
N SER A 108 21.27 -1.40 18.66
CA SER A 108 21.06 -0.18 17.86
C SER A 108 21.10 1.07 18.73
N THR A 109 21.71 2.12 18.20
CA THR A 109 21.77 3.47 18.79
C THR A 109 20.77 4.44 18.16
N THR A 110 19.94 3.98 17.22
CA THR A 110 18.90 4.79 16.58
C THR A 110 17.74 5.09 17.54
N ASP A 111 16.95 6.12 17.25
CA ASP A 111 15.76 6.46 18.05
C ASP A 111 14.65 5.41 17.89
N TYR A 112 14.48 4.90 16.67
CA TYR A 112 13.44 3.93 16.33
C TYR A 112 13.96 2.75 15.51
N ILE A 113 13.30 1.61 15.66
CA ILE A 113 13.37 0.49 14.72
C ILE A 113 12.02 0.38 14.02
N ILE A 114 12.03 0.32 12.69
CA ILE A 114 10.89 -0.19 11.92
C ILE A 114 11.16 -1.66 11.65
N ASP A 115 10.31 -2.52 12.20
CA ASP A 115 10.31 -3.95 11.97
C ASP A 115 9.12 -4.36 11.11
N ILE A 116 9.38 -5.22 10.12
CA ILE A 116 8.38 -5.83 9.26
C ILE A 116 8.47 -7.34 9.43
N PRO A 117 7.73 -7.91 10.39
CA PRO A 117 7.90 -9.32 10.78
C PRO A 117 7.27 -10.31 9.79
N PHE A 118 6.45 -9.83 8.85
CA PHE A 118 5.65 -10.70 8.01
C PHE A 118 5.10 -9.99 6.77
N PHE A 119 5.02 -10.74 5.67
CA PHE A 119 4.34 -10.38 4.43
C PHE A 119 3.30 -11.43 4.07
N GLU A 120 2.11 -10.99 3.67
CA GLU A 120 1.13 -11.86 3.03
C GLU A 120 0.90 -11.39 1.59
N ILE A 121 0.99 -12.31 0.64
CA ILE A 121 0.72 -12.07 -0.77
C ILE A 121 -0.44 -12.97 -1.19
N ASN A 122 -1.54 -12.34 -1.58
CA ASN A 122 -2.78 -13.03 -1.93
C ASN A 122 -3.43 -12.43 -3.19
N ASN A 123 -4.42 -13.14 -3.70
CA ASN A 123 -5.26 -12.69 -4.79
C ASN A 123 -6.61 -12.21 -4.26
N ARG A 124 -7.18 -11.21 -4.94
CA ARG A 124 -8.55 -10.80 -4.74
C ARG A 124 -9.24 -10.61 -6.09
N ILE A 125 -10.36 -11.29 -6.26
CA ILE A 125 -11.21 -11.13 -7.44
C ILE A 125 -12.40 -10.25 -7.07
N GLU A 126 -12.60 -9.19 -7.84
CA GLU A 126 -13.77 -8.33 -7.72
C GLU A 126 -14.64 -8.46 -8.96
N THR A 127 -15.92 -8.75 -8.76
CA THR A 127 -16.88 -8.90 -9.84
C THR A 127 -17.82 -7.71 -9.86
N THR A 128 -17.83 -6.96 -10.96
CA THR A 128 -18.79 -5.88 -11.19
C THR A 128 -19.89 -6.38 -12.11
N ARG A 129 -21.14 -6.20 -11.68
CA ARG A 129 -22.33 -6.48 -12.48
C ARG A 129 -22.81 -5.17 -13.04
N VAL A 130 -22.73 -4.99 -14.36
CA VAL A 130 -23.32 -3.83 -15.03
C VAL A 130 -24.66 -4.27 -15.60
N VAL A 131 -25.75 -3.68 -15.08
CA VAL A 131 -27.08 -3.85 -15.66
C VAL A 131 -27.21 -2.83 -16.78
N THR A 132 -26.99 -3.26 -18.02
CA THR A 132 -27.27 -2.45 -19.21
C THR A 132 -28.78 -2.45 -19.46
N GLY A 133 -29.47 -1.43 -18.94
CA GLY A 133 -30.87 -1.15 -19.25
C GLY A 133 -31.00 -0.54 -20.64
N GLY A 134 -31.31 -1.36 -21.65
CA GLY A 134 -31.74 -0.90 -22.97
C GLY A 134 -33.27 -0.71 -23.02
N PRO A 135 -33.80 0.19 -23.86
CA PRO A 135 -35.24 0.48 -23.94
C PRO A 135 -36.10 -0.71 -24.41
N ASN A 136 -35.48 -1.75 -24.96
CA ASN A 136 -36.11 -3.04 -25.19
C ASN A 136 -35.45 -4.04 -24.25
N ASN A 137 -36.26 -4.65 -23.38
CA ASN A 137 -35.92 -5.41 -22.17
C ASN A 137 -35.08 -6.71 -22.37
N PHE A 138 -34.19 -6.75 -23.35
CA PHE A 138 -33.17 -7.78 -23.59
C PHE A 138 -31.82 -7.32 -23.02
N GLY A 139 -31.75 -7.12 -21.71
CA GLY A 139 -30.51 -6.75 -21.02
C GLY A 139 -29.68 -8.00 -20.71
N GLY A 140 -28.68 -8.31 -21.55
CA GLY A 140 -27.66 -9.30 -21.21
C GLY A 140 -26.84 -8.82 -20.01
N MET A 141 -26.75 -9.65 -18.96
CA MET A 141 -25.99 -9.33 -17.76
C MET A 141 -24.49 -9.46 -18.05
N GLN A 142 -23.81 -8.37 -18.40
CA GLN A 142 -22.35 -8.37 -18.52
C GLN A 142 -21.72 -8.34 -17.13
N THR A 143 -21.03 -9.43 -16.81
CA THR A 143 -20.26 -9.59 -15.58
C THR A 143 -18.78 -9.38 -15.93
N THR A 144 -18.19 -8.28 -15.45
CA THR A 144 -16.74 -8.07 -15.56
C THR A 144 -16.06 -8.47 -14.26
N SER A 145 -14.95 -9.20 -14.36
CA SER A 145 -14.16 -9.63 -13.21
C SER A 145 -12.78 -9.00 -13.30
N THR A 146 -12.34 -8.38 -12.21
CA THR A 146 -11.00 -7.80 -12.08
C THR A 146 -10.24 -8.54 -10.99
N GLU A 147 -9.12 -9.13 -11.37
CA GLU A 147 -8.21 -9.81 -10.47
C GLU A 147 -7.18 -8.81 -9.93
N TYR A 148 -6.87 -8.85 -8.64
CA TYR A 148 -5.92 -7.97 -7.97
C TYR A 148 -4.85 -8.79 -7.26
N CYS A 149 -3.58 -8.43 -7.49
CA CYS A 149 -2.51 -8.80 -6.58
C CYS A 149 -2.60 -7.91 -5.34
N VAL A 150 -2.59 -8.51 -4.15
CA VAL A 150 -2.64 -7.80 -2.88
C VAL A 150 -1.43 -8.22 -2.03
N VAL A 151 -0.74 -7.23 -1.47
CA VAL A 151 0.42 -7.38 -0.58
C VAL A 151 0.08 -6.71 0.74
N ASN A 152 -0.03 -7.51 1.80
CA ASN A 152 -0.28 -7.06 3.16
C ASN A 152 1.02 -7.13 3.96
N VAL A 153 1.33 -6.05 4.65
CA VAL A 153 2.60 -5.90 5.36
C VAL A 153 2.34 -5.39 6.76
N LYS A 154 2.74 -6.17 7.76
CA LYS A 154 2.68 -5.73 9.15
C LYS A 154 3.87 -4.83 9.44
N VAL A 155 3.61 -3.64 9.98
CA VAL A 155 4.65 -2.68 10.35
C VAL A 155 4.62 -2.46 11.84
N VAL A 156 5.77 -2.56 12.48
CA VAL A 156 5.97 -2.30 13.90
C VAL A 156 7.01 -1.19 14.05
N LEU A 157 6.64 -0.11 14.73
CA LEU A 157 7.58 0.93 15.15
C LEU A 157 7.92 0.71 16.63
N TYR A 158 9.21 0.54 16.90
CA TYR A 158 9.74 0.33 18.25
C TYR A 158 10.61 1.51 18.67
N ASP A 159 10.31 2.06 19.84
CA ASP A 159 11.08 3.15 20.44
C ASP A 159 12.25 2.57 21.24
N MET A 160 13.47 2.95 20.85
CA MET A 160 14.70 2.41 21.44
C MET A 160 15.00 2.97 22.82
N LYS A 161 14.55 4.20 23.11
CA LYS A 161 14.71 4.83 24.42
C LYS A 161 13.75 4.22 25.43
N LYS A 162 12.49 4.01 25.04
CA LYS A 162 11.44 3.44 25.89
C LYS A 162 11.43 1.91 25.90
N LYS A 163 12.20 1.28 25.02
CA LYS A 163 12.29 -0.18 24.85
C LYS A 163 10.91 -0.84 24.68
N LYS A 164 10.05 -0.26 23.84
CA LYS A 164 8.71 -0.81 23.56
C LYS A 164 8.17 -0.45 22.19
N ARG A 165 7.21 -1.25 21.73
CA ARG A 165 6.42 -0.96 20.51
C ARG A 165 5.52 0.25 20.79
N VAL A 166 5.58 1.26 19.93
CA VAL A 166 4.77 2.49 20.07
C VAL A 166 3.66 2.57 19.03
N LEU A 167 3.85 1.91 17.89
CA LEU A 167 2.90 1.84 16.80
C LEU A 167 2.99 0.49 16.11
N GLU A 168 1.84 -0.06 15.77
CA GLU A 168 1.71 -1.25 14.93
C GLU A 168 0.53 -1.03 13.98
N PHE A 169 0.67 -1.42 12.71
CA PHE A 169 -0.41 -1.33 11.73
C PHE A 169 -0.16 -2.30 10.58
N LEU A 170 -1.22 -2.61 9.84
CA LEU A 170 -1.14 -3.34 8.58
C LEU A 170 -1.23 -2.35 7.42
N SER A 171 -0.27 -2.41 6.50
CA SER A 171 -0.31 -1.68 5.24
C SER A 171 -0.62 -2.64 4.09
N THR A 172 -1.64 -2.30 3.31
CA THR A 172 -2.08 -3.07 2.15
C THR A 172 -1.72 -2.31 0.88
N GLY A 173 -1.01 -2.94 -0.04
CA GLY A 173 -0.87 -2.47 -1.41
C GLY A 173 -1.57 -3.42 -2.35
N GLU A 174 -2.23 -2.91 -3.39
CA GLU A 174 -2.88 -3.75 -4.38
C GLU A 174 -2.71 -3.22 -5.79
N SER A 175 -2.76 -4.09 -6.80
CA SER A 175 -2.78 -3.72 -8.21
C SER A 175 -3.57 -4.73 -9.02
N SER A 176 -4.40 -4.23 -9.93
CA SER A 176 -5.11 -5.07 -10.89
C SER A 176 -4.13 -5.83 -11.79
N VAL A 177 -4.41 -7.10 -12.05
CA VAL A 177 -3.74 -7.91 -13.07
C VAL A 177 -4.38 -7.55 -14.41
N PHE A 178 -3.65 -6.78 -15.21
CA PHE A 178 -4.07 -6.42 -16.56
C PHE A 178 -3.27 -7.22 -17.58
N PHE A 179 -3.94 -7.77 -18.60
CA PHE A 179 -3.32 -8.64 -19.62
C PHE A 179 -2.43 -9.77 -19.04
N PHE A 180 -2.82 -10.37 -17.91
CA PHE A 180 -2.06 -11.44 -17.25
C PHE A 180 -0.63 -11.04 -16.83
N ASP A 181 -0.33 -9.75 -16.69
CA ASP A 181 0.97 -9.27 -16.20
C ASP A 181 1.03 -9.30 -14.66
N PHE A 182 1.11 -10.52 -14.13
CA PHE A 182 1.20 -10.77 -12.70
C PHE A 182 2.49 -10.19 -12.08
N THR A 183 3.58 -10.12 -12.83
CA THR A 183 4.85 -9.55 -12.35
C THR A 183 4.67 -8.07 -12.05
N LYS A 184 4.11 -7.31 -12.99
CA LYS A 184 3.86 -5.88 -12.81
C LYS A 184 2.84 -5.62 -11.71
N ALA A 185 1.79 -6.46 -11.62
CA ALA A 185 0.81 -6.36 -10.55
C ALA A 185 1.47 -6.55 -9.17
N LEU A 186 2.34 -7.55 -9.01
CA LEU A 186 3.09 -7.79 -7.78
C LEU A 186 4.03 -6.64 -7.42
N GLN A 187 4.80 -6.13 -8.40
CA GLN A 187 5.70 -4.99 -8.17
C GLN A 187 4.94 -3.74 -7.75
N LYS A 188 3.83 -3.41 -8.43
CA LYS A 188 2.99 -2.26 -8.08
C LYS A 188 2.31 -2.42 -6.72
N ALA A 189 1.83 -3.61 -6.38
CA ALA A 189 1.24 -3.89 -5.07
C ALA A 189 2.29 -3.66 -3.97
N LYS A 190 3.52 -4.15 -4.16
CA LYS A 190 4.66 -3.90 -3.27
C LYS A 190 4.99 -2.39 -3.12
N GLU A 191 5.03 -1.65 -4.22
CA GLU A 191 5.31 -0.20 -4.19
C GLU A 191 4.20 0.59 -3.48
N ARG A 192 2.94 0.20 -3.69
CA ARG A 192 1.78 0.82 -3.05
C ARG A 192 1.76 0.56 -1.55
N SER A 193 2.07 -0.67 -1.10
CA SER A 193 2.16 -0.95 0.35
C SER A 193 3.23 -0.08 1.03
N ILE A 194 4.38 0.13 0.37
CA ILE A 194 5.42 1.06 0.85
C ILE A 194 4.92 2.51 0.89
N THR A 195 4.25 2.95 -0.17
CA THR A 195 3.69 4.30 -0.26
C THR A 195 2.71 4.59 0.87
N HIS A 196 1.83 3.63 1.19
CA HIS A 196 0.87 3.78 2.29
C HIS A 196 1.57 3.82 3.65
N ILE A 197 2.64 3.05 3.86
CA ILE A 197 3.48 3.12 5.08
C ILE A 197 4.06 4.53 5.25
N VAL A 198 4.71 5.05 4.21
CA VAL A 198 5.32 6.38 4.22
C VAL A 198 4.29 7.46 4.51
N ASN A 199 3.16 7.44 3.81
CA ASN A 199 2.11 8.43 3.98
C ASN A 199 1.49 8.39 5.38
N TYR A 200 1.26 7.19 5.91
CA TYR A 200 0.73 7.02 7.25
C TYR A 200 1.70 7.53 8.32
N LEU A 201 2.99 7.19 8.22
CA LEU A 201 4.00 7.70 9.15
C LEU A 201 4.16 9.22 9.08
N LYS A 202 3.97 9.85 7.92
CA LYS A 202 4.06 11.31 7.78
C LYS A 202 2.82 12.07 8.25
N SER A 203 1.64 11.54 7.98
CA SER A 203 0.39 12.31 8.06
C SER A 203 -0.74 11.63 8.82
N GLY A 204 -0.58 10.37 9.20
CA GLY A 204 -1.65 9.54 9.77
C GLY A 204 -2.73 9.14 8.77
N LYS A 205 -2.59 9.46 7.48
CA LYS A 205 -3.59 9.16 6.44
C LYS A 205 -3.74 7.65 6.19
N THR A 206 -4.97 7.14 6.29
CA THR A 206 -5.30 5.72 6.11
C THR A 206 -6.11 5.43 4.85
N GLU A 207 -6.80 6.44 4.29
CA GLU A 207 -7.71 6.30 3.15
C GLU A 207 -7.11 6.85 1.85
N TYR A 208 -7.29 6.10 0.76
CA TYR A 208 -6.83 6.49 -0.58
C TYR A 208 -7.89 6.18 -1.62
N ASP A 209 -7.78 6.83 -2.79
CA ASP A 209 -8.55 6.46 -3.96
C ASP A 209 -8.26 5.01 -4.33
N LYS A 210 -9.31 4.23 -4.55
CA LYS A 210 -9.18 2.82 -4.95
C LYS A 210 -8.46 2.72 -6.29
N TYR A 211 -7.51 1.79 -6.35
CA TYR A 211 -6.64 1.56 -7.50
C TYR A 211 -7.16 0.56 -8.53
#